data_AF-A0A0R2PRE6-F1
#
_entry.id   AF-A0A0R2PRE6-F1
#
_cell.length_a   1.000
_cell.length_b   1.000
_cell.length_c   1.000
_cell.angle_alpha   90.00
_cell.angle_beta   90.00
_cell.angle_gamma   90.00
#
_symmetry.space_group_name_H-M   'P 1'
#
loop_
_entity.id
_entity.type
_entity.pdbx_description
1 polymer ?
#
loop_
_entity_poly.entity_id
_entity_poly.type
_entity_poly.pdbx_seq_one_letter_code
_entity_poly.pdbx_strand_id
1 'polypeptide(L)'
;MKLINRSINKQSINWFSSSESHDDVEAVVKNFKDLILAQGTPALDIINKQLGLKKLKAFKVSSKEISSSDQAVSDEMKCAILTASKNIQLVCENEKSNLSSSPIETTKGITIWKEFRAIDSVGLYVPGGTAPLISSLLMQIIPATLAGCSNIIICSPPDIHGKISPEILWICKLYNLSNIYKVGGAQAILAMAYGTTIVPQVSKIFGPGNAYVSYAKELVSKDVAIDLPAGPSEVMIVTNEVKNASLAAADALSQLEHGVDSKAFVVSQKLNVLMKVKSEVLKQKKNLKRETILNKSIKNLILIKCKSVIDASQLINECAPEHLILLDEDYSKYLPSINNAGSIFCGSLSPESFGDYASGSNHVLPTNGHAKTYSGLGIKDFGKQISLQAATAEGFMNLKDTVTTLALAEGLDGHAAAVDIRRSRVLEIDKSRSCVEIRKTNETNIYVNLNLDGTGKYSINTGLNFLDHLLEQFSKHSKIDLHLTCDGDLYIDEHHTIEDIAITLGSAINTALSDRLGISRYSSVETLVMDEVKCSVSIDLASRRYLSFQCSKLREIVGDFP
;
A
#
# COMPACT_ATOMS: atom_id res chain seq x y z
N MET A 1 17.14 34.04 -20.00
CA MET A 1 15.91 34.13 -20.79
C MET A 1 16.18 33.90 -22.27
N LYS A 2 15.98 32.67 -22.73
CA LYS A 2 16.11 32.28 -24.15
C LYS A 2 14.70 32.15 -24.75
N LEU A 3 14.50 32.65 -25.98
CA LEU A 3 13.26 32.43 -26.74
C LEU A 3 13.51 31.38 -27.82
N ILE A 4 12.70 30.33 -27.85
CA ILE A 4 12.73 29.29 -28.87
C ILE A 4 11.41 29.37 -29.64
N ASN A 5 11.50 29.56 -30.96
CA ASN A 5 10.32 29.61 -31.83
C ASN A 5 10.24 28.36 -32.69
N ARG A 6 9.43 27.37 -32.26
CA ARG A 6 9.25 26.10 -32.99
C ARG A 6 8.49 26.25 -34.29
N SER A 7 7.82 27.38 -34.53
CA SER A 7 7.24 27.66 -35.85
C SER A 7 8.29 27.81 -36.95
N ILE A 8 9.53 28.16 -36.60
CA ILE A 8 10.60 28.48 -37.55
C ILE A 8 11.80 27.52 -37.38
N ASN A 9 12.06 27.07 -36.15
CA ASN A 9 13.21 26.22 -35.82
C ASN A 9 12.78 24.75 -35.56
N LYS A 10 13.45 23.80 -36.22
CA LYS A 10 13.27 22.35 -36.03
C LYS A 10 14.26 21.71 -35.04
N GLN A 11 15.16 22.50 -34.46
CA GLN A 11 16.20 22.01 -33.56
C GLN A 11 15.58 21.46 -32.26
N SER A 12 16.09 20.31 -31.81
CA SER A 12 15.68 19.70 -30.55
C SER A 12 16.00 20.63 -29.37
N ILE A 13 15.10 20.65 -28.39
CA ILE A 13 15.31 21.40 -27.15
C ILE A 13 16.09 20.48 -26.21
N ASN A 14 17.23 20.95 -25.70
CA ASN A 14 17.90 20.25 -24.62
C ASN A 14 17.15 20.53 -23.32
N TRP A 15 16.35 19.56 -22.89
CA TRP A 15 15.57 19.61 -21.64
C TRP A 15 16.46 19.39 -20.41
N PHE A 16 17.43 18.49 -20.54
CA PHE A 16 18.21 17.96 -19.43
C PHE A 16 19.37 18.88 -19.03
N SER A 17 19.75 18.82 -17.76
CA SER A 17 20.94 19.49 -17.23
C SER A 17 21.95 18.43 -16.83
N SER A 18 23.19 18.58 -17.29
CA SER A 18 24.34 18.00 -16.61
C SER A 18 24.72 18.91 -15.45
N SER A 19 24.76 18.39 -14.23
CA SER A 19 25.40 19.10 -13.11
C SER A 19 26.89 19.31 -13.42
N GLU A 20 27.43 20.50 -13.17
CA GLU A 20 28.87 20.74 -13.21
C GLU A 20 29.56 20.15 -11.97
N SER A 21 30.74 19.55 -12.16
CA SER A 21 31.66 18.88 -11.21
C SER A 21 31.20 17.53 -10.59
N HIS A 22 30.79 16.58 -11.42
CA HIS A 22 30.52 15.20 -10.96
C HIS A 22 31.72 14.58 -10.21
N ASP A 23 32.95 14.86 -10.64
CA ASP A 23 34.16 14.21 -10.10
C ASP A 23 34.51 14.66 -8.66
N ASP A 24 34.34 15.94 -8.33
CA ASP A 24 34.65 16.47 -6.99
C ASP A 24 33.62 16.00 -5.95
N VAL A 25 32.33 16.02 -6.31
CA VAL A 25 31.25 15.52 -5.44
C VAL A 25 31.42 14.03 -5.20
N GLU A 26 31.72 13.27 -6.25
CA GLU A 26 31.97 11.83 -6.19
C GLU A 26 33.11 11.47 -5.24
N ALA A 27 34.27 12.12 -5.39
CA ALA A 27 35.43 11.87 -4.55
C ALA A 27 35.12 12.13 -3.06
N VAL A 28 34.43 13.23 -2.75
CA VAL A 28 34.05 13.58 -1.37
C VAL A 28 33.09 12.56 -0.78
N VAL A 29 32.05 12.17 -1.51
CA VAL A 29 31.05 11.22 -0.99
C VAL A 29 31.64 9.82 -0.82
N LYS A 30 32.51 9.37 -1.72
CA LYS A 30 33.22 8.08 -1.56
C LYS A 30 34.13 8.09 -0.33
N ASN A 31 34.89 9.16 -0.11
CA ASN A 31 35.68 9.31 1.11
C ASN A 31 34.82 9.27 2.38
N PHE A 32 33.65 9.92 2.37
CA PHE A 32 32.72 9.86 3.51
C PHE A 32 32.15 8.44 3.72
N LYS A 33 31.87 7.71 2.64
CA LYS A 33 31.44 6.31 2.69
C LYS A 33 32.50 5.45 3.37
N ASP A 34 33.75 5.54 2.93
CA ASP A 34 34.86 4.75 3.47
C ASP A 34 35.08 5.04 4.96
N LEU A 35 34.99 6.32 5.36
CA LEU A 35 35.08 6.72 6.77
C LEU A 35 33.94 6.12 7.62
N ILE A 36 32.70 6.18 7.14
CA ILE A 36 31.53 5.64 7.86
C ILE A 36 31.62 4.13 8.00
N LEU A 37 32.01 3.41 6.94
CA LEU A 37 32.18 1.96 6.98
C LEU A 37 33.31 1.54 7.92
N ALA A 38 34.41 2.29 7.96
CA ALA A 38 35.56 1.96 8.80
C ALA A 38 35.36 2.31 10.28
N GLN A 39 34.67 3.42 10.58
CA GLN A 39 34.65 3.99 11.93
C GLN A 39 33.26 4.16 12.55
N GLY A 40 32.17 3.98 11.80
CA GLY A 40 30.81 4.14 12.32
C GLY A 40 30.53 5.56 12.83
N THR A 41 29.96 5.70 14.03
CA THR A 41 29.55 7.00 14.60
C THR A 41 30.70 8.03 14.72
N PRO A 42 31.92 7.67 15.16
CA PRO A 42 33.09 8.56 15.13
C PRO A 42 33.36 9.25 13.79
N ALA A 43 33.02 8.61 12.66
CA ALA A 43 33.18 9.22 11.33
C ALA A 43 32.38 10.52 11.17
N LEU A 44 31.22 10.62 11.82
CA LEU A 44 30.36 11.82 11.74
C LEU A 44 31.06 13.05 12.33
N ASP A 45 31.81 12.90 13.42
CA ASP A 45 32.59 13.99 14.01
C ASP A 45 33.77 14.40 13.11
N ILE A 46 34.41 13.42 12.47
CA ILE A 46 35.52 13.67 11.52
C ILE A 46 34.99 14.46 10.31
N ILE A 47 33.88 14.02 9.73
CA ILE A 47 33.23 14.68 8.59
C ILE A 47 32.76 16.08 8.99
N ASN A 48 32.14 16.25 10.16
CA ASN A 48 31.75 17.57 10.67
C ASN A 48 32.96 18.51 10.78
N LYS A 49 34.10 18.01 11.27
CA LYS A 49 35.34 18.80 11.34
C LYS A 49 35.85 19.19 9.94
N GLN A 50 35.80 18.29 8.97
CA GLN A 50 36.19 18.57 7.58
C GLN A 50 35.29 19.64 6.93
N LEU A 51 34.00 19.62 7.25
CA LEU A 51 33.01 20.59 6.76
C LEU A 51 33.00 21.91 7.57
N GLY A 52 33.86 22.07 8.58
CA GLY A 52 33.87 23.24 9.45
C GLY A 52 32.64 23.36 10.35
N LEU A 53 31.90 22.27 10.54
CA LEU A 53 30.71 22.22 11.39
C LEU A 53 31.10 22.06 12.87
N LYS A 54 30.28 22.60 13.75
CA LYS A 54 30.50 22.53 15.19
C LYS A 54 30.35 21.09 15.68
N LYS A 55 31.27 20.65 16.55
CA LYS A 55 31.14 19.38 17.26
C LYS A 55 29.87 19.36 18.11
N LEU A 56 29.06 18.31 17.95
CA LEU A 56 27.82 18.14 18.68
C LEU A 56 28.08 17.41 20.01
N LYS A 57 27.23 17.68 21.00
CA LYS A 57 27.23 16.91 22.26
C LYS A 57 26.58 15.54 22.10
N ALA A 58 25.54 15.47 21.27
CA ALA A 58 24.80 14.26 20.96
C ALA A 58 24.21 14.39 19.55
N PHE A 59 24.23 13.31 18.79
CA PHE A 59 23.59 13.25 17.47
C PHE A 59 22.09 12.98 17.56
N LYS A 60 21.64 12.14 18.51
CA LYS A 60 20.20 11.90 18.71
C LYS A 60 19.57 13.08 19.44
N VAL A 61 18.43 13.55 18.94
CA VAL A 61 17.61 14.57 19.61
C VAL A 61 17.02 13.98 20.89
N SER A 62 17.11 14.73 21.99
CA SER A 62 16.59 14.29 23.29
C SER A 62 15.07 14.50 23.39
N SER A 63 14.40 13.70 24.23
CA SER A 63 12.97 13.89 24.52
C SER A 63 12.64 15.29 25.03
N LYS A 64 13.56 15.92 25.79
CA LYS A 64 13.41 17.29 26.28
C LYS A 64 13.37 18.30 25.13
N GLU A 65 14.24 18.17 24.12
CA GLU A 65 14.22 19.04 22.94
C GLU A 65 12.90 18.91 22.17
N ILE A 66 12.37 17.69 22.04
CA ILE A 66 11.08 17.44 21.39
C ILE A 66 9.94 18.06 22.19
N SER A 67 9.91 17.88 23.53
CA SER A 67 8.86 18.45 24.37
C SER A 67 8.87 19.97 24.38
N SER A 68 10.04 20.60 24.36
CA SER A 68 10.19 22.06 24.33
C SER A 68 9.72 22.70 23.01
N SER A 69 9.53 21.92 21.94
CA SER A 69 9.04 22.46 20.65
C SER A 69 7.65 23.09 20.76
N ASP A 70 6.80 22.60 21.66
CA ASP A 70 5.42 23.05 21.78
C ASP A 70 5.28 24.51 22.23
N GLN A 71 6.21 25.00 23.06
CA GLN A 71 6.25 26.41 23.46
C GLN A 71 6.98 27.30 22.45
N ALA A 72 7.79 26.70 21.57
CA ALA A 72 8.63 27.41 20.61
C ALA A 72 7.95 27.65 19.26
N VAL A 73 6.94 26.86 18.91
CA VAL A 73 6.15 27.01 17.68
C VAL A 73 4.88 27.81 17.97
N SER A 74 4.62 28.86 17.18
CA SER A 74 3.43 29.69 17.34
C SER A 74 2.14 28.93 16.98
N ASP A 75 1.01 29.31 17.58
CA ASP A 75 -0.27 28.69 17.29
C ASP A 75 -0.69 28.86 15.82
N GLU A 76 -0.35 29.98 15.19
CA GLU A 76 -0.55 30.20 13.75
C GLU A 76 0.19 29.14 12.91
N MET A 77 1.47 28.88 13.21
CA MET A 77 2.26 27.85 12.53
C MET A 77 1.70 26.45 12.78
N LYS A 78 1.28 26.15 14.02
CA LYS A 78 0.63 24.87 14.35
C LYS A 78 -0.65 24.67 13.53
N CYS A 79 -1.50 25.69 13.44
CA CYS A 79 -2.72 25.66 12.63
C CYS A 79 -2.43 25.42 11.14
N ALA A 80 -1.41 26.07 10.59
CA ALA A 80 -0.99 25.86 9.20
C ALA A 80 -0.50 24.43 8.97
N ILE A 81 0.36 23.91 9.84
CA ILE A 81 0.86 22.52 9.78
C ILE A 81 -0.30 21.52 9.87
N LEU A 82 -1.24 21.71 10.80
CA LEU A 82 -2.40 20.82 10.95
C LEU A 82 -3.31 20.84 9.73
N THR A 83 -3.50 22.01 9.11
CA THR A 83 -4.30 22.14 7.88
C THR A 83 -3.65 21.37 6.72
N ALA A 84 -2.35 21.60 6.49
CA ALA A 84 -1.59 20.86 5.48
C ALA A 84 -1.62 19.35 5.74
N SER A 85 -1.37 18.95 7.00
CA SER A 85 -1.36 17.56 7.43
C SER A 85 -2.67 16.85 7.14
N LYS A 86 -3.80 17.50 7.42
CA LYS A 86 -5.14 16.96 7.16
C LYS A 86 -5.38 16.71 5.67
N ASN A 87 -4.97 17.63 4.81
CA ASN A 87 -5.16 17.49 3.37
C ASN A 87 -4.27 16.39 2.78
N ILE A 88 -3.01 16.30 3.20
CA ILE A 88 -2.09 15.23 2.78
C ILE A 88 -2.60 13.86 3.26
N GLN A 89 -3.07 13.78 4.50
CA GLN A 89 -3.65 12.56 5.06
C GLN A 89 -4.85 12.08 4.26
N LEU A 90 -5.78 12.98 3.90
CA LEU A 90 -6.96 12.63 3.10
C LEU A 90 -6.58 11.98 1.75
N VAL A 91 -5.60 12.56 1.04
CA VAL A 91 -5.10 12.00 -0.23
C VAL A 91 -4.45 10.63 0.00
N CYS A 92 -3.58 10.51 1.01
CA CYS A 92 -2.89 9.26 1.32
C CYS A 92 -3.86 8.13 1.72
N GLU A 93 -4.90 8.43 2.49
CA GLU A 93 -5.93 7.46 2.89
C GLU A 93 -6.73 6.96 1.69
N ASN A 94 -7.10 7.87 0.78
CA ASN A 94 -7.78 7.51 -0.46
C ASN A 94 -6.89 6.60 -1.33
N GLU A 95 -5.60 6.91 -1.48
CA GLU A 95 -4.66 6.07 -2.21
C GLU A 95 -4.49 4.69 -1.56
N LYS A 96 -4.37 4.64 -0.23
CA LYS A 96 -4.18 3.39 0.54
C LYS A 96 -5.29 2.38 0.30
N SER A 97 -6.53 2.85 0.16
CA SER A 97 -7.70 1.99 -0.05
C SER A 97 -7.59 1.11 -1.31
N ASN A 98 -6.78 1.54 -2.28
CA ASN A 98 -6.59 0.86 -3.57
C ASN A 98 -5.30 0.04 -3.66
N LEU A 99 -4.49 -0.02 -2.59
CA LEU A 99 -3.20 -0.74 -2.61
C LEU A 99 -3.33 -2.25 -2.36
N SER A 100 -4.47 -2.73 -1.88
CA SER A 100 -4.77 -4.16 -1.83
C SER A 100 -5.86 -4.47 -2.86
N SER A 101 -5.88 -5.68 -3.38
CA SER A 101 -6.90 -6.09 -4.36
C SER A 101 -7.92 -7.03 -3.74
N SER A 102 -9.15 -6.96 -4.22
CA SER A 102 -10.12 -8.03 -3.98
C SER A 102 -9.62 -9.35 -4.60
N PRO A 103 -9.97 -10.50 -4.01
CA PRO A 103 -9.70 -11.79 -4.62
C PRO A 103 -10.37 -11.96 -5.97
N ILE A 104 -9.62 -12.50 -6.93
CA ILE A 104 -10.11 -12.88 -8.25
C ILE A 104 -9.93 -14.38 -8.43
N GLU A 105 -10.89 -15.01 -9.08
CA GLU A 105 -10.82 -16.42 -9.47
C GLU A 105 -10.40 -16.50 -10.94
N THR A 106 -9.21 -17.03 -11.19
CA THR A 106 -8.67 -17.14 -12.57
C THR A 106 -9.07 -18.43 -13.24
N THR A 107 -9.25 -19.47 -12.44
CA THR A 107 -9.76 -20.79 -12.79
C THR A 107 -10.57 -21.25 -11.59
N LYS A 108 -11.66 -21.97 -11.80
CA LYS A 108 -12.49 -22.46 -10.70
C LYS A 108 -11.63 -23.20 -9.67
N GLY A 109 -11.64 -22.75 -8.42
CA GLY A 109 -10.82 -23.23 -7.32
C GLY A 109 -9.43 -22.60 -7.19
N ILE A 110 -9.05 -21.62 -8.02
CA ILE A 110 -7.78 -20.89 -7.95
C ILE A 110 -8.06 -19.40 -7.71
N THR A 111 -7.76 -18.95 -6.50
CA THR A 111 -7.99 -17.57 -6.06
C THR A 111 -6.66 -16.82 -5.94
N ILE A 112 -6.58 -15.62 -6.49
CA ILE A 112 -5.39 -14.75 -6.47
C ILE A 112 -5.78 -13.37 -5.96
N TRP A 113 -4.96 -12.76 -5.11
CA TRP A 113 -5.13 -11.38 -4.66
C TRP A 113 -3.79 -10.73 -4.30
N LYS A 114 -3.81 -9.43 -4.00
CA LYS A 114 -2.65 -8.69 -3.51
C LYS A 114 -2.94 -8.06 -2.18
N GLU A 115 -1.95 -8.10 -1.30
CA GLU A 115 -2.00 -7.40 -0.03
C GLU A 115 -0.84 -6.41 0.12
N PHE A 116 -1.16 -5.19 0.57
CA PHE A 116 -0.16 -4.19 0.88
C PHE A 116 0.48 -4.43 2.26
N ARG A 117 1.80 -4.27 2.35
CA ARG A 117 2.59 -4.36 3.58
C ARG A 117 3.59 -3.21 3.65
N ALA A 118 3.62 -2.50 4.78
CA ALA A 118 4.58 -1.43 5.02
C ALA A 118 6.03 -1.92 4.97
N ILE A 119 6.97 -1.01 4.67
CA ILE A 119 8.39 -1.24 4.89
C ILE A 119 8.68 -1.12 6.40
N ASP A 120 9.43 -2.06 6.96
CA ASP A 120 9.65 -2.10 8.42
C ASP A 120 10.49 -0.92 8.91
N SER A 121 11.54 -0.55 8.17
CA SER A 121 12.45 0.54 8.52
C SER A 121 12.69 1.48 7.35
N VAL A 122 12.37 2.76 7.52
CA VAL A 122 12.54 3.81 6.51
C VAL A 122 13.32 5.00 7.07
N GLY A 123 14.19 5.57 6.26
CA GLY A 123 14.96 6.77 6.57
C GLY A 123 14.42 7.97 5.82
N LEU A 124 14.11 9.05 6.53
CA LEU A 124 13.63 10.32 5.98
C LEU A 124 14.74 11.36 6.12
N TYR A 125 15.29 11.81 5.00
CA TYR A 125 16.19 12.94 4.99
C TYR A 125 15.40 14.24 4.83
N VAL A 126 15.59 15.16 5.76
CA VAL A 126 14.95 16.49 5.75
C VAL A 126 16.04 17.54 5.57
N PRO A 127 16.15 18.18 4.40
CA PRO A 127 17.13 19.24 4.19
C PRO A 127 16.99 20.37 5.20
N GLY A 128 18.13 20.97 5.56
CA GLY A 128 18.18 22.27 6.21
C GLY A 128 18.96 23.27 5.38
N GLY A 129 19.47 24.32 6.01
CA GLY A 129 20.20 25.41 5.35
C GLY A 129 19.81 26.76 5.95
N THR A 130 19.55 27.75 5.11
CA THR A 130 19.08 29.08 5.54
C THR A 130 17.65 29.06 6.11
N ALA A 131 16.86 28.03 5.80
CA ALA A 131 15.53 27.81 6.36
C ALA A 131 15.22 26.29 6.48
N PRO A 132 14.41 25.88 7.48
CA PRO A 132 13.95 24.50 7.60
C PRO A 132 12.87 24.17 6.57
N LEU A 133 12.98 23.03 5.87
CA LEU A 133 11.96 22.56 4.91
C LEU A 133 10.89 21.72 5.61
N ILE A 134 10.00 22.42 6.32
CA ILE A 134 8.91 21.84 7.12
C ILE A 134 7.95 21.02 6.24
N SER A 135 7.58 21.53 5.07
CA SER A 135 6.69 20.85 4.13
C SER A 135 7.27 19.52 3.64
N SER A 136 8.57 19.45 3.35
CA SER A 136 9.22 18.21 2.92
C SER A 136 9.22 17.12 3.98
N LEU A 137 9.19 17.48 5.27
CA LEU A 137 8.96 16.49 6.32
C LEU A 137 7.51 15.98 6.28
N LEU A 138 6.52 16.86 6.16
CA LEU A 138 5.09 16.46 6.10
C LEU A 138 4.82 15.49 4.95
N MET A 139 5.36 15.80 3.76
CA MET A 139 5.22 14.98 2.55
C MET A 139 5.87 13.60 2.66
N GLN A 140 6.74 13.37 3.65
CA GLN A 140 7.38 12.07 3.89
C GLN A 140 6.81 11.34 5.12
N ILE A 141 6.63 12.05 6.24
CA ILE A 141 6.23 11.47 7.53
C ILE A 141 4.79 10.93 7.49
N ILE A 142 3.89 11.64 6.79
CA ILE A 142 2.48 11.29 6.71
C ILE A 142 2.28 9.97 5.95
N PRO A 143 2.75 9.82 4.70
CA PRO A 143 2.61 8.55 4.00
C PRO A 143 3.36 7.41 4.69
N ALA A 144 4.53 7.65 5.29
CA ALA A 144 5.26 6.63 6.06
C ALA A 144 4.45 6.10 7.26
N THR A 145 3.86 7.02 8.03
CA THR A 145 3.05 6.68 9.21
C THR A 145 1.76 5.98 8.80
N LEU A 146 1.06 6.50 7.79
CA LEU A 146 -0.20 5.92 7.29
C LEU A 146 0.02 4.56 6.61
N ALA A 147 1.17 4.33 5.96
CA ALA A 147 1.52 3.02 5.44
C ALA A 147 1.64 1.99 6.57
N GLY A 148 2.09 2.43 7.76
CA GLY A 148 2.34 1.59 8.94
C GLY A 148 3.81 1.21 9.11
N CYS A 149 4.75 2.05 8.65
CA CYS A 149 6.18 1.80 8.86
C CYS A 149 6.50 1.84 10.36
N SER A 150 7.09 0.78 10.89
CA SER A 150 7.31 0.64 12.35
C SER A 150 8.52 1.43 12.84
N ASN A 151 9.58 1.54 12.04
CA ASN A 151 10.79 2.27 12.37
C ASN A 151 11.03 3.41 11.37
N ILE A 152 10.65 4.63 11.75
CA ILE A 152 10.90 5.85 10.95
C ILE A 152 12.09 6.58 11.56
N ILE A 153 13.18 6.68 10.79
CA ILE A 153 14.43 7.35 11.16
C ILE A 153 14.50 8.69 10.45
N ILE A 154 14.65 9.79 11.17
CA ILE A 154 14.71 11.13 10.58
C ILE A 154 16.12 11.70 10.75
N CYS A 155 16.76 12.08 9.65
CA CYS A 155 18.03 12.80 9.67
C CYS A 155 17.83 14.22 9.11
N SER A 156 18.30 15.21 9.85
CA SER A 156 18.31 16.60 9.40
C SER A 156 19.56 17.33 9.90
N PRO A 157 20.21 18.19 9.08
CA PRO A 157 21.34 18.97 9.54
C PRO A 157 20.93 19.92 10.68
N PRO A 158 21.71 20.00 11.77
CA PRO A 158 21.49 21.00 12.79
C PRO A 158 21.89 22.40 12.31
N ASP A 159 21.34 23.42 12.97
CA ASP A 159 21.73 24.81 12.81
C ASP A 159 23.15 25.08 13.35
N ILE A 160 23.62 26.34 13.22
CA ILE A 160 24.92 26.78 13.74
C ILE A 160 25.08 26.60 15.26
N HIS A 161 23.98 26.42 15.99
CA HIS A 161 23.96 26.20 17.43
C HIS A 161 23.85 24.70 17.80
N GLY A 162 23.75 23.80 16.82
CA GLY A 162 23.63 22.36 17.03
C GLY A 162 22.20 21.89 17.32
N LYS A 163 21.18 22.66 16.91
CA LYS A 163 19.76 22.38 17.15
C LYS A 163 19.02 22.07 15.85
N ILE A 164 17.95 21.27 15.96
CA ILE A 164 16.96 21.10 14.90
C ILE A 164 15.87 22.16 15.08
N SER A 165 15.26 22.60 13.98
CA SER A 165 14.17 23.58 14.02
C SER A 165 13.02 23.10 14.92
N PRO A 166 12.43 23.98 15.74
CA PRO A 166 11.31 23.63 16.60
C PRO A 166 10.11 23.07 15.83
N GLU A 167 9.85 23.55 14.63
CA GLU A 167 8.74 23.12 13.77
C GLU A 167 8.90 21.66 13.33
N ILE A 168 10.12 21.27 12.93
CA ILE A 168 10.45 19.86 12.62
C ILE A 168 10.21 18.97 13.85
N LEU A 169 10.68 19.40 15.02
CA LEU A 169 10.53 18.63 16.27
C LEU A 169 9.07 18.54 16.71
N TRP A 170 8.28 19.60 16.49
CA TRP A 170 6.86 19.63 16.81
C TRP A 170 6.06 18.69 15.90
N ILE A 171 6.38 18.63 14.60
CA ILE A 171 5.80 17.64 13.69
C ILE A 171 6.16 16.23 14.13
N CYS A 172 7.43 15.96 14.47
CA CYS A 172 7.81 14.64 14.97
C CYS A 172 7.04 14.26 16.24
N LYS A 173 6.81 15.23 17.15
CA LYS A 173 5.97 15.05 18.34
C LYS A 173 4.52 14.72 17.95
N LEU A 174 3.94 15.44 16.99
CA LEU A 174 2.57 15.23 16.50
C LEU A 174 2.35 13.79 15.99
N TYR A 175 3.35 13.21 15.33
CA TYR A 175 3.33 11.83 14.81
C TYR A 175 3.98 10.80 15.74
N ASN A 176 4.24 11.16 17.00
CA ASN A 176 4.85 10.28 18.02
C ASN A 176 6.21 9.66 17.61
N LEU A 177 7.03 10.39 16.84
CA LEU A 177 8.35 9.95 16.41
C LEU A 177 9.47 10.53 17.29
N SER A 178 10.41 9.67 17.68
CA SER A 178 11.53 10.02 18.58
C SER A 178 12.91 9.70 18.02
N ASN A 179 13.00 9.01 16.88
CA ASN A 179 14.26 8.64 16.22
C ASN A 179 14.72 9.75 15.26
N ILE A 180 15.10 10.89 15.84
CA ILE A 180 15.55 12.09 15.10
C ILE A 180 17.04 12.31 15.35
N TYR A 181 17.81 12.51 14.28
CA TYR A 181 19.26 12.61 14.31
C TYR A 181 19.75 13.90 13.64
N LYS A 182 20.65 14.59 14.33
CA LYS A 182 21.31 15.85 13.94
C LYS A 182 22.44 15.58 12.95
N VAL A 183 22.11 14.95 11.84
CA VAL A 183 23.05 14.56 10.79
C VAL A 183 22.46 15.02 9.46
N GLY A 184 23.24 15.78 8.69
CA GLY A 184 22.85 16.26 7.36
C GLY A 184 23.76 15.74 6.25
N GLY A 185 23.49 16.14 5.01
CA GLY A 185 24.37 15.87 3.87
C GLY A 185 24.52 14.40 3.49
N ALA A 186 25.55 14.10 2.71
CA ALA A 186 25.87 12.73 2.28
C ALA A 186 26.07 11.77 3.47
N GLN A 187 26.66 12.24 4.56
CA GLN A 187 26.90 11.44 5.75
C GLN A 187 25.61 10.97 6.44
N ALA A 188 24.50 11.70 6.31
CA ALA A 188 23.20 11.23 6.80
C ALA A 188 22.68 10.03 5.98
N ILE A 189 22.76 10.13 4.65
CA ILE A 189 22.34 9.06 3.74
C ILE A 189 23.18 7.80 3.98
N LEU A 190 24.50 7.96 4.03
CA LEU A 190 25.44 6.87 4.27
C LEU A 190 25.23 6.22 5.65
N ALA A 191 24.96 7.01 6.69
CA ALA A 191 24.67 6.49 8.02
C ALA A 191 23.34 5.72 8.10
N MET A 192 22.30 6.15 7.37
CA MET A 192 21.05 5.40 7.27
C MET A 192 21.20 4.14 6.39
N ALA A 193 22.03 4.18 5.36
CA ALA A 193 22.26 3.05 4.44
C ALA A 193 23.03 1.90 5.08
N TYR A 194 24.07 2.23 5.86
CA TYR A 194 25.00 1.24 6.42
C TYR A 194 24.86 1.05 7.94
N GLY A 195 24.10 1.92 8.60
CA GLY A 195 23.99 1.94 10.05
C GLY A 195 25.25 2.45 10.75
N THR A 196 25.07 2.97 11.95
CA THR A 196 26.13 3.27 12.91
C THR A 196 25.66 2.87 14.31
N THR A 197 26.49 3.05 15.34
CA THR A 197 26.06 2.79 16.73
C THR A 197 24.88 3.67 17.16
N ILE A 198 24.70 4.85 16.55
CA ILE A 198 23.63 5.80 16.90
C ILE A 198 22.51 5.86 15.86
N VAL A 199 22.85 5.91 14.57
CA VAL A 199 21.87 5.98 13.47
C VAL A 199 21.58 4.55 12.97
N PRO A 200 20.36 4.03 13.13
CA PRO A 200 20.02 2.68 12.66
C PRO A 200 20.07 2.57 11.15
N GLN A 201 20.39 1.37 10.66
CA GLN A 201 20.23 1.03 9.26
C GLN A 201 18.75 0.96 8.87
N VAL A 202 18.41 1.41 7.67
CA VAL A 202 17.05 1.38 7.13
C VAL A 202 16.97 0.56 5.84
N SER A 203 15.76 0.16 5.45
CA SER A 203 15.53 -0.60 4.22
C SER A 203 15.28 0.28 2.99
N LYS A 204 14.81 1.52 3.19
CA LYS A 204 14.61 2.49 2.12
C LYS A 204 14.82 3.92 2.62
N ILE A 205 15.50 4.76 1.82
CA ILE A 205 15.79 6.15 2.14
C ILE A 205 14.98 7.10 1.24
N PHE A 206 14.36 8.10 1.84
CA PHE A 206 13.51 9.10 1.22
C PHE A 206 14.06 10.50 1.44
N GLY A 207 13.64 11.41 0.58
CA GLY A 207 13.83 12.84 0.74
C GLY A 207 14.81 13.42 -0.28
N PRO A 208 14.54 14.65 -0.76
CA PRO A 208 15.42 15.35 -1.67
C PRO A 208 16.65 15.89 -0.94
N GLY A 209 17.65 16.35 -1.68
CA GLY A 209 18.79 17.06 -1.10
C GLY A 209 19.67 17.72 -2.15
N ASN A 210 20.76 18.31 -1.69
CA ASN A 210 21.76 18.91 -2.58
C ASN A 210 22.54 17.83 -3.36
N ALA A 211 23.43 18.26 -4.26
CA ALA A 211 24.23 17.36 -5.11
C ALA A 211 24.93 16.22 -4.33
N TYR A 212 25.43 16.49 -3.11
CA TYR A 212 26.09 15.47 -2.27
C TYR A 212 25.10 14.43 -1.74
N VAL A 213 23.90 14.85 -1.33
CA VAL A 213 22.82 13.93 -0.89
C VAL A 213 22.33 13.10 -2.07
N SER A 214 22.11 13.74 -3.21
CA SER A 214 21.67 13.08 -4.45
C SER A 214 22.67 12.01 -4.89
N TYR A 215 23.95 12.36 -4.96
CA TYR A 215 25.01 11.41 -5.31
C TYR A 215 25.17 10.31 -4.25
N ALA A 216 25.05 10.64 -2.95
CA ALA A 216 25.08 9.61 -1.91
C ALA A 216 23.92 8.61 -2.05
N LYS A 217 22.70 9.07 -2.36
CA LYS A 217 21.54 8.21 -2.62
C LYS A 217 21.77 7.31 -3.83
N GLU A 218 22.28 7.88 -4.93
CA GLU A 218 22.66 7.12 -6.11
C GLU A 218 23.71 6.05 -5.78
N LEU A 219 24.77 6.43 -5.05
CA LEU A 219 25.85 5.53 -4.66
C LEU A 219 25.35 4.36 -3.81
N VAL A 220 24.44 4.60 -2.86
CA VAL A 220 23.90 3.56 -1.97
C VAL A 220 22.72 2.79 -2.57
N SER A 221 22.17 3.21 -3.72
CA SER A 221 20.97 2.61 -4.33
C SER A 221 21.10 1.12 -4.67
N LYS A 222 22.34 0.63 -4.77
CA LYS A 222 22.68 -0.79 -4.97
C LYS A 222 22.62 -1.61 -3.67
N ASP A 223 22.77 -0.94 -2.53
CA ASP A 223 22.84 -1.56 -1.20
C ASP A 223 21.54 -1.36 -0.40
N VAL A 224 20.89 -0.20 -0.56
CA VAL A 224 19.62 0.17 0.08
C VAL A 224 18.70 0.82 -0.95
N ALA A 225 17.40 0.56 -0.87
CA ALA A 225 16.45 1.21 -1.77
C ALA A 225 16.41 2.72 -1.51
N ILE A 226 16.15 3.49 -2.57
CA ILE A 226 15.88 4.93 -2.49
C ILE A 226 14.51 5.23 -3.13
N ASP A 227 13.97 6.42 -2.88
CA ASP A 227 12.73 6.90 -3.48
C ASP A 227 12.87 7.26 -4.97
N LEU A 228 13.42 8.43 -5.28
CA LEU A 228 13.49 8.99 -6.62
C LEU A 228 14.94 9.39 -6.97
N PRO A 229 15.35 9.23 -8.24
CA PRO A 229 16.54 9.90 -8.76
C PRO A 229 16.35 11.41 -8.63
N ALA A 230 17.41 12.11 -8.21
CA ALA A 230 17.36 13.55 -8.04
C ALA A 230 18.04 14.27 -9.22
N GLY A 231 17.44 15.39 -9.61
CA GLY A 231 17.95 16.33 -10.60
C GLY A 231 17.47 17.75 -10.25
N PRO A 232 17.89 18.78 -11.01
CA PRO A 232 17.45 20.14 -10.76
C PRO A 232 15.93 20.26 -10.91
N SER A 233 15.29 20.93 -9.96
CA SER A 233 13.83 21.12 -9.98
C SER A 233 13.40 21.99 -11.17
N GLU A 234 12.22 21.73 -11.73
CA GLU A 234 11.74 22.38 -12.95
C GLU A 234 10.21 22.60 -13.01
N VAL A 235 9.80 23.74 -13.57
CA VAL A 235 8.39 24.04 -13.84
C VAL A 235 8.17 24.31 -15.33
N MET A 236 7.09 23.76 -15.90
CA MET A 236 6.60 24.12 -17.22
C MET A 236 5.22 24.76 -17.12
N ILE A 237 5.10 26.00 -17.59
CA ILE A 237 3.86 26.77 -17.58
C ILE A 237 3.33 26.92 -19.01
N VAL A 238 2.06 26.60 -19.22
CA VAL A 238 1.38 26.70 -20.52
C VAL A 238 0.27 27.73 -20.44
N THR A 239 0.33 28.76 -21.29
CA THR A 239 -0.74 29.76 -21.41
C THR A 239 -0.80 30.41 -22.79
N ASN A 240 -2.00 30.71 -23.26
CA ASN A 240 -2.25 31.47 -24.49
C ASN A 240 -3.03 32.77 -24.24
N GLU A 241 -3.24 33.11 -22.98
CA GLU A 241 -4.01 34.26 -22.54
C GLU A 241 -3.10 35.35 -22.00
N VAL A 242 -3.15 36.54 -22.60
CA VAL A 242 -2.27 37.66 -22.21
C VAL A 242 -2.54 38.10 -20.76
N LYS A 243 -3.78 37.95 -20.26
CA LYS A 243 -4.13 38.27 -18.87
C LYS A 243 -3.40 37.39 -17.84
N ASN A 244 -3.00 36.17 -18.22
CA ASN A 244 -2.31 35.23 -17.33
C ASN A 244 -0.79 35.44 -17.32
N ALA A 245 -0.26 36.40 -18.09
CA ALA A 245 1.18 36.59 -18.21
C ALA A 245 1.87 37.01 -16.89
N SER A 246 1.17 37.71 -16.00
CA SER A 246 1.69 38.03 -14.66
C SER A 246 1.71 36.82 -13.73
N LEU A 247 0.75 35.89 -13.87
CA LEU A 247 0.72 34.63 -13.12
C LEU A 247 1.85 33.71 -13.57
N ALA A 248 1.98 33.49 -14.88
CA ALA A 248 3.09 32.72 -15.44
C ALA A 248 4.47 33.25 -15.04
N ALA A 249 4.60 34.58 -14.90
CA ALA A 249 5.82 35.20 -14.41
C ALA A 249 6.08 34.91 -12.92
N ALA A 250 5.03 34.91 -12.10
CA ALA A 250 5.11 34.60 -10.68
C ALA A 250 5.50 33.14 -10.44
N ASP A 251 4.83 32.20 -11.13
CA ASP A 251 5.15 30.76 -11.03
C ASP A 251 6.55 30.44 -11.57
N ALA A 252 6.97 31.09 -12.67
CA ALA A 252 8.34 30.92 -13.15
C ALA A 252 9.37 31.43 -12.14
N LEU A 253 9.08 32.54 -11.45
CA LEU A 253 9.98 33.11 -10.43
C LEU A 253 10.00 32.28 -9.15
N SER A 254 8.87 31.71 -8.71
CA SER A 254 8.82 30.83 -7.55
C SER A 254 9.74 29.64 -7.75
N GLN A 255 9.71 29.00 -8.93
CA GLN A 255 10.61 27.89 -9.21
C GLN A 255 12.09 28.31 -9.27
N LEU A 256 12.37 29.44 -9.92
CA LEU A 256 13.76 29.91 -10.12
C LEU A 256 14.44 30.39 -8.83
N GLU A 257 13.72 30.60 -7.73
CA GLU A 257 14.32 30.96 -6.44
C GLU A 257 14.70 29.75 -5.56
N HIS A 258 14.39 28.52 -5.99
CA HIS A 258 14.82 27.29 -5.30
C HIS A 258 16.34 27.09 -5.40
N GLY A 259 16.93 27.29 -6.57
CA GLY A 259 18.35 27.03 -6.83
C GLY A 259 18.88 27.74 -8.06
N VAL A 260 20.22 27.80 -8.18
CA VAL A 260 20.90 28.42 -9.34
C VAL A 260 20.75 27.57 -10.62
N ASP A 261 20.49 26.30 -10.44
CA ASP A 261 20.30 25.24 -11.43
C ASP A 261 18.81 24.98 -11.76
N SER A 262 17.87 25.52 -10.97
CA SER A 262 16.43 25.44 -11.24
C SER A 262 16.08 25.97 -12.63
N LYS A 263 15.09 25.33 -13.26
CA LYS A 263 14.63 25.64 -14.62
C LYS A 263 13.16 26.04 -14.63
N ALA A 264 12.83 26.91 -15.58
CA ALA A 264 11.45 27.28 -15.86
C ALA A 264 11.22 27.36 -17.37
N PHE A 265 10.11 26.81 -17.82
CA PHE A 265 9.68 26.82 -19.21
C PHE A 265 8.34 27.52 -19.31
N VAL A 266 8.17 28.46 -20.25
CA VAL A 266 6.86 29.06 -20.54
C VAL A 266 6.51 28.80 -21.98
N VAL A 267 5.43 28.05 -22.21
CA VAL A 267 4.97 27.59 -23.52
C VAL A 267 3.72 28.36 -23.92
N SER A 268 3.71 28.90 -25.14
CA SER A 268 2.53 29.60 -25.70
C SER A 268 2.48 29.49 -27.22
N GLN A 269 1.28 29.49 -27.80
CA GLN A 269 1.11 29.62 -29.26
C GLN A 269 1.35 31.06 -29.73
N LYS A 270 1.23 32.04 -28.82
CA LYS A 270 1.22 33.46 -29.16
C LYS A 270 2.48 34.15 -28.66
N LEU A 271 3.23 34.75 -29.59
CA LEU A 271 4.48 35.44 -29.26
C LEU A 271 4.26 36.65 -28.33
N ASN A 272 3.14 37.37 -28.48
CA ASN A 272 2.82 38.50 -27.62
C ASN A 272 2.63 38.10 -26.14
N VAL A 273 2.09 36.91 -25.85
CA VAL A 273 1.99 36.36 -24.49
C VAL A 273 3.38 36.15 -23.90
N LEU A 274 4.29 35.49 -24.62
CA LEU A 274 5.67 35.25 -24.16
C LEU A 274 6.43 36.55 -23.90
N MET A 275 6.27 37.55 -24.77
CA MET A 275 6.91 38.86 -24.59
C MET A 275 6.35 39.61 -23.38
N LYS A 276 5.04 39.47 -23.10
CA LYS A 276 4.43 40.02 -21.89
C LYS A 276 4.92 39.31 -20.63
N VAL A 277 5.02 37.98 -20.64
CA VAL A 277 5.61 37.19 -19.53
C VAL A 277 7.04 37.64 -19.24
N LYS A 278 7.87 37.79 -20.29
CA LYS A 278 9.24 38.29 -20.16
C LYS A 278 9.31 39.64 -19.43
N SER A 279 8.40 40.55 -19.77
CA SER A 279 8.30 41.88 -19.14
C SER A 279 7.88 41.78 -17.67
N GLU A 280 6.88 40.96 -17.35
CA GLU A 280 6.40 40.76 -15.98
C GLU A 280 7.45 40.09 -15.08
N VAL A 281 8.20 39.10 -15.60
CA VAL A 281 9.32 38.46 -14.86
C VAL A 281 10.36 39.52 -14.45
N LEU A 282 10.77 40.40 -15.38
CA LEU A 282 11.73 41.47 -15.08
C LEU A 282 11.19 42.49 -14.08
N LYS A 283 9.88 42.75 -14.10
CA LYS A 283 9.21 43.68 -13.19
C LYS A 283 9.12 43.09 -11.77
N GLN A 284 8.58 41.88 -11.64
CA GLN A 284 8.32 41.24 -10.34
C GLN A 284 9.60 40.89 -9.59
N LYS A 285 10.64 40.42 -10.31
CA LYS A 285 11.94 40.08 -9.74
C LYS A 285 12.55 41.18 -8.87
N LYS A 286 12.35 42.47 -9.22
CA LYS A 286 12.91 43.60 -8.49
C LYS A 286 12.45 43.70 -7.03
N ASN A 287 11.33 43.06 -6.70
CA ASN A 287 10.74 43.08 -5.36
C ASN A 287 11.03 41.81 -4.54
N LEU A 288 11.77 40.84 -5.10
CA LEU A 288 12.07 39.57 -4.45
C LEU A 288 13.40 39.62 -3.70
N LYS A 289 13.42 39.05 -2.49
CA LYS A 289 14.57 39.11 -1.57
C LYS A 289 15.76 38.24 -2.03
N ARG A 290 15.51 37.15 -2.76
CA ARG A 290 16.55 36.20 -3.22
C ARG A 290 17.19 36.62 -4.55
N GLU A 291 17.49 37.90 -4.71
CA GLU A 291 17.93 38.48 -5.99
C GLU A 291 19.23 37.85 -6.52
N THR A 292 20.17 37.46 -5.65
CA THR A 292 21.44 36.82 -6.02
C THR A 292 21.25 35.48 -6.74
N ILE A 293 20.33 34.64 -6.24
CA ILE A 293 19.97 33.35 -6.85
C ILE A 293 19.23 33.63 -8.17
N LEU A 294 18.21 34.49 -8.13
CA LEU A 294 17.41 34.87 -9.29
C LEU A 294 18.22 35.54 -10.41
N ASN A 295 19.34 36.20 -10.09
CA ASN A 295 20.26 36.76 -11.09
C ASN A 295 21.01 35.67 -11.87
N LYS A 296 21.25 34.51 -11.25
CA LYS A 296 21.87 33.36 -11.91
C LYS A 296 20.83 32.50 -12.62
N SER A 297 19.78 32.07 -11.90
CA SER A 297 18.79 31.11 -12.41
C SER A 297 17.90 31.67 -13.53
N ILE A 298 17.66 32.99 -13.61
CA ILE A 298 16.86 33.59 -14.71
C ILE A 298 17.42 33.34 -16.12
N LYS A 299 18.69 32.94 -16.22
CA LYS A 299 19.29 32.50 -17.48
C LYS A 299 18.65 31.21 -17.98
N ASN A 300 18.19 30.35 -17.05
CA ASN A 300 17.55 29.06 -17.26
C ASN A 300 16.05 29.16 -17.63
N LEU A 301 15.46 30.36 -17.60
CA LEU A 301 14.10 30.58 -18.12
C LEU A 301 14.09 30.49 -19.66
N ILE A 302 13.32 29.55 -20.18
CA ILE A 302 13.13 29.33 -21.63
C ILE A 302 11.68 29.62 -22.00
N LEU A 303 11.49 30.57 -22.91
CA LEU A 303 10.20 30.90 -23.50
C LEU A 303 10.07 30.13 -24.81
N ILE A 304 8.99 29.39 -25.00
CA ILE A 304 8.81 28.49 -26.14
C ILE A 304 7.53 28.85 -26.88
N LYS A 305 7.66 29.29 -28.13
CA LYS A 305 6.52 29.48 -29.02
C LYS A 305 6.20 28.18 -29.74
N CYS A 306 5.12 27.52 -29.33
CA CYS A 306 4.59 26.33 -29.99
C CYS A 306 3.65 26.68 -31.16
N LYS A 307 3.37 25.69 -32.01
CA LYS A 307 2.52 25.87 -33.21
C LYS A 307 1.03 25.68 -32.94
N SER A 308 0.70 24.79 -32.00
CA SER A 308 -0.66 24.34 -31.72
C SER A 308 -0.73 23.70 -30.34
N VAL A 309 -1.93 23.33 -29.91
CA VAL A 309 -2.16 22.50 -28.72
C VAL A 309 -1.41 21.17 -28.82
N ILE A 310 -1.41 20.53 -29.99
CA ILE A 310 -0.71 19.25 -30.23
C ILE A 310 0.80 19.41 -30.05
N ASP A 311 1.40 20.47 -30.62
CA ASP A 311 2.83 20.74 -30.47
C ASP A 311 3.19 21.08 -29.01
N ALA A 312 2.31 21.77 -28.28
CA ALA A 312 2.49 21.99 -26.84
C ALA A 312 2.46 20.67 -26.05
N SER A 313 1.50 19.77 -26.31
CA SER A 313 1.44 18.45 -25.65
C SER A 313 2.66 17.59 -25.98
N GLN A 314 3.18 17.65 -27.20
CA GLN A 314 4.44 16.99 -27.56
C GLN A 314 5.62 17.54 -26.77
N LEU A 315 5.74 18.87 -26.64
CA LEU A 315 6.77 19.50 -25.82
C LEU A 315 6.71 19.09 -24.35
N ILE A 316 5.50 19.05 -23.77
CA ILE A 316 5.28 18.58 -22.40
C ILE A 316 5.77 17.14 -22.25
N ASN A 317 5.36 16.24 -23.15
CA ASN A 317 5.74 14.84 -23.08
C ASN A 317 7.23 14.59 -23.35
N GLU A 318 7.86 15.38 -24.24
CA GLU A 318 9.30 15.33 -24.53
C GLU A 318 10.11 15.74 -23.30
N CYS A 319 9.70 16.82 -22.62
CA CYS A 319 10.33 17.34 -21.41
C CYS A 319 10.09 16.44 -20.21
N ALA A 320 8.84 15.98 -20.03
CA ALA A 320 8.34 15.28 -18.85
C ALA A 320 8.62 16.07 -17.55
N PRO A 321 8.04 17.27 -17.42
CA PRO A 321 8.38 18.20 -16.34
C PRO A 321 7.97 17.68 -14.96
N GLU A 322 8.74 18.05 -13.94
CA GLU A 322 8.39 17.85 -12.52
C GLU A 322 7.03 18.49 -12.21
N HIS A 323 6.92 19.81 -12.43
CA HIS A 323 5.67 20.56 -12.29
C HIS A 323 5.16 21.07 -13.64
N LEU A 324 3.88 20.79 -13.95
CA LEU A 324 3.20 21.32 -15.13
C LEU A 324 2.03 22.22 -14.70
N ILE A 325 2.02 23.48 -15.14
CA ILE A 325 0.94 24.42 -14.86
C ILE A 325 0.20 24.75 -16.16
N LEU A 326 -1.07 24.38 -16.22
CA LEU A 326 -2.00 24.72 -17.30
C LEU A 326 -2.87 25.91 -16.86
N LEU A 327 -2.39 27.13 -17.10
CA LEU A 327 -3.01 28.36 -16.53
C LEU A 327 -4.33 28.77 -17.18
N ASP A 328 -4.56 28.41 -18.44
CA ASP A 328 -5.80 28.75 -19.13
C ASP A 328 -6.94 27.85 -18.63
N GLU A 329 -8.17 28.39 -18.51
CA GLU A 329 -9.32 27.66 -17.93
C GLU A 329 -9.76 26.44 -18.77
N ASP A 330 -9.62 26.50 -20.09
CA ASP A 330 -9.83 25.33 -20.96
C ASP A 330 -8.55 24.49 -21.05
N TYR A 331 -8.19 23.86 -19.92
CA TYR A 331 -7.11 22.88 -19.82
C TYR A 331 -7.52 21.48 -20.32
N SER A 332 -8.82 21.25 -20.54
CA SER A 332 -9.38 19.98 -21.03
C SER A 332 -8.79 19.54 -22.38
N LYS A 333 -8.40 20.51 -23.22
CA LYS A 333 -7.75 20.28 -24.53
C LYS A 333 -6.34 19.69 -24.44
N TYR A 334 -5.68 19.76 -23.28
CA TYR A 334 -4.33 19.25 -23.09
C TYR A 334 -4.31 17.88 -22.39
N LEU A 335 -5.10 17.72 -21.31
CA LEU A 335 -5.02 16.58 -20.39
C LEU A 335 -5.00 15.19 -21.07
N PRO A 336 -5.88 14.88 -22.05
CA PRO A 336 -5.89 13.54 -22.67
C PRO A 336 -4.62 13.21 -23.48
N SER A 337 -3.82 14.22 -23.84
CA SER A 337 -2.59 14.06 -24.63
C SER A 337 -1.32 14.14 -23.78
N ILE A 338 -1.43 14.43 -22.48
CA ILE A 338 -0.28 14.48 -21.57
C ILE A 338 -0.06 13.08 -20.99
N ASN A 339 1.08 12.51 -21.32
CA ASN A 339 1.52 11.20 -20.83
C ASN A 339 2.56 11.33 -19.71
N ASN A 340 3.34 12.42 -19.68
CA ASN A 340 4.46 12.57 -18.76
C ASN A 340 4.43 13.95 -18.06
N ALA A 341 4.20 13.94 -16.76
CA ALA A 341 4.38 15.06 -15.84
C ALA A 341 4.44 14.51 -14.40
N GLY A 342 5.19 15.15 -13.51
CA GLY A 342 5.21 14.77 -12.08
C GLY A 342 3.89 15.13 -11.39
N SER A 343 3.52 16.41 -11.46
CA SER A 343 2.23 16.94 -10.98
C SER A 343 1.69 17.99 -11.94
N ILE A 344 0.36 18.05 -12.09
CA ILE A 344 -0.33 18.99 -12.99
C ILE A 344 -1.24 19.91 -12.19
N PHE A 345 -1.03 21.22 -12.35
CA PHE A 345 -1.83 22.28 -11.76
C PHE A 345 -2.72 22.91 -12.83
N CYS A 346 -4.03 22.86 -12.63
CA CYS A 346 -5.01 23.27 -13.64
C CYS A 346 -5.75 24.55 -13.24
N GLY A 347 -5.80 25.52 -14.15
CA GLY A 347 -6.51 26.78 -13.97
C GLY A 347 -5.67 27.86 -13.29
N SER A 348 -6.15 29.11 -13.39
CA SER A 348 -5.43 30.30 -12.96
C SER A 348 -5.26 30.46 -11.44
N LEU A 349 -6.01 29.67 -10.65
CA LEU A 349 -6.00 29.69 -9.18
C LEU A 349 -5.27 28.50 -8.55
N SER A 350 -4.47 27.78 -9.34
CA SER A 350 -3.73 26.60 -8.92
C SER A 350 -2.22 26.86 -9.02
N PRO A 351 -1.63 27.73 -8.17
CA PRO A 351 -0.18 27.92 -8.17
C PRO A 351 0.53 26.67 -7.65
N GLU A 352 1.77 26.47 -8.07
CA GLU A 352 2.64 25.37 -7.60
C GLU A 352 2.72 25.32 -6.06
N SER A 353 2.75 26.50 -5.42
CA SER A 353 2.80 26.63 -3.97
C SER A 353 1.62 25.96 -3.25
N PHE A 354 0.45 25.77 -3.89
CA PHE A 354 -0.61 25.00 -3.25
C PHE A 354 -0.20 23.53 -3.10
N GLY A 355 0.41 22.95 -4.14
CA GLY A 355 0.94 21.59 -4.13
C GLY A 355 2.10 21.39 -3.18
N ASP A 356 2.99 22.37 -3.10
CA ASP A 356 4.18 22.29 -2.23
C ASP A 356 3.86 22.26 -0.75
N TYR A 357 2.72 22.81 -0.34
CA TYR A 357 2.44 23.08 1.07
C TYR A 357 1.16 22.43 1.59
N ALA A 358 0.02 22.57 0.89
CA ALA A 358 -1.27 22.40 1.57
C ALA A 358 -2.42 21.78 0.76
N SER A 359 -2.32 21.60 -0.56
CA SER A 359 -3.41 21.00 -1.35
C SER A 359 -3.64 19.53 -0.99
N GLY A 360 -2.59 18.84 -0.55
CA GLY A 360 -2.58 17.41 -0.24
C GLY A 360 -1.77 16.56 -1.22
N SER A 361 -1.43 17.09 -2.41
CA SER A 361 -0.51 16.40 -3.34
C SER A 361 0.90 16.34 -2.77
N ASN A 362 1.65 15.29 -3.09
CA ASN A 362 3.05 15.18 -2.68
C ASN A 362 3.97 16.01 -3.59
N HIS A 363 4.88 16.79 -3.01
CA HIS A 363 5.83 17.61 -3.76
C HIS A 363 7.18 16.94 -4.02
N VAL A 364 7.39 15.71 -3.52
CA VAL A 364 8.60 14.95 -3.83
C VAL A 364 8.36 14.27 -5.17
N LEU A 365 8.77 14.95 -6.23
CA LEU A 365 8.42 14.60 -7.61
C LEU A 365 9.66 14.21 -8.44
N PRO A 366 9.47 13.43 -9.51
CA PRO A 366 10.54 13.10 -10.42
C PRO A 366 10.93 14.31 -11.27
N THR A 367 12.22 14.61 -11.31
CA THR A 367 12.81 15.77 -12.01
C THR A 367 13.60 15.35 -13.24
N ASN A 368 14.07 16.31 -14.05
CA ASN A 368 15.02 16.06 -15.15
C ASN A 368 14.53 14.96 -16.11
N GLY A 369 13.22 14.99 -16.43
CA GLY A 369 12.53 14.03 -17.30
C GLY A 369 12.29 12.63 -16.73
N HIS A 370 12.58 12.38 -15.45
CA HIS A 370 12.27 11.10 -14.80
C HIS A 370 10.76 10.83 -14.72
N ALA A 371 9.89 11.84 -14.88
CA ALA A 371 8.44 11.67 -14.95
C ALA A 371 7.97 10.78 -16.13
N LYS A 372 8.87 10.39 -17.05
CA LYS A 372 8.59 9.37 -18.08
C LYS A 372 8.44 7.96 -17.53
N THR A 373 9.00 7.69 -16.34
CA THR A 373 9.08 6.33 -15.78
C THR A 373 8.81 6.27 -14.27
N TYR A 374 8.96 7.40 -13.56
CA TYR A 374 8.73 7.51 -12.13
C TYR A 374 7.44 8.31 -11.87
N SER A 375 6.74 7.97 -10.78
CA SER A 375 5.65 8.78 -10.23
C SER A 375 6.19 9.75 -9.17
N GLY A 376 5.39 10.75 -8.81
CA GLY A 376 5.58 11.44 -7.53
C GLY A 376 5.49 10.47 -6.34
N LEU A 377 6.15 10.83 -5.24
CA LEU A 377 6.13 10.06 -4.01
C LEU A 377 4.69 9.93 -3.49
N GLY A 378 4.28 8.72 -3.14
CA GLY A 378 2.97 8.44 -2.54
C GLY A 378 3.05 7.37 -1.47
N ILE A 379 1.91 7.02 -0.88
CA ILE A 379 1.87 6.01 0.19
C ILE A 379 2.35 4.62 -0.29
N LYS A 380 2.18 4.31 -1.58
CA LYS A 380 2.66 3.06 -2.19
C LYS A 380 4.17 2.87 -2.03
N ASP A 381 4.95 3.96 -2.02
CA ASP A 381 6.41 3.91 -1.98
C ASP A 381 6.97 3.50 -0.61
N PHE A 382 6.13 3.58 0.42
CA PHE A 382 6.41 3.18 1.81
C PHE A 382 5.98 1.73 2.11
N GLY A 383 5.62 0.96 1.08
CA GLY A 383 5.27 -0.45 1.25
C GLY A 383 5.52 -1.29 0.01
N LYS A 384 5.01 -2.52 0.05
CA LYS A 384 5.14 -3.55 -0.96
C LYS A 384 3.76 -4.18 -1.17
N GLN A 385 3.43 -4.53 -2.41
CA GLN A 385 2.27 -5.38 -2.69
C GLN A 385 2.74 -6.83 -2.85
N ILE A 386 2.26 -7.71 -1.99
CA ILE A 386 2.58 -9.15 -2.03
C ILE A 386 1.44 -9.84 -2.76
N SER A 387 1.75 -10.61 -3.80
CA SER A 387 0.77 -11.47 -4.47
C SER A 387 0.55 -12.75 -3.67
N LEU A 388 -0.70 -13.06 -3.37
CA LEU A 388 -1.13 -14.28 -2.71
C LEU A 388 -1.95 -15.11 -3.68
N GLN A 389 -1.85 -16.43 -3.54
CA GLN A 389 -2.65 -17.38 -4.30
C GLN A 389 -3.01 -18.56 -3.41
N ALA A 390 -4.24 -19.05 -3.59
CA ALA A 390 -4.75 -20.23 -2.91
C ALA A 390 -5.42 -21.15 -3.93
N ALA A 391 -5.22 -22.45 -3.75
CA ALA A 391 -5.82 -23.49 -4.60
C ALA A 391 -6.65 -24.44 -3.75
N THR A 392 -7.88 -24.69 -4.16
CA THR A 392 -8.67 -25.83 -3.70
C THR A 392 -8.22 -27.11 -4.41
N ALA A 393 -8.73 -28.27 -3.98
CA ALA A 393 -8.57 -29.54 -4.68
C ALA A 393 -9.00 -29.45 -6.15
N GLU A 394 -10.17 -28.87 -6.40
CA GLU A 394 -10.71 -28.65 -7.74
C GLU A 394 -9.78 -27.77 -8.59
N GLY A 395 -9.35 -26.62 -8.05
CA GLY A 395 -8.46 -25.70 -8.76
C GLY A 395 -7.12 -26.34 -9.11
N PHE A 396 -6.55 -27.11 -8.18
CA PHE A 396 -5.33 -27.86 -8.42
C PHE A 396 -5.51 -28.86 -9.57
N MET A 397 -6.58 -29.66 -9.55
CA MET A 397 -6.85 -30.65 -10.58
C MET A 397 -7.08 -30.02 -11.95
N ASN A 398 -7.70 -28.85 -12.00
CA ASN A 398 -7.93 -28.09 -13.22
C ASN A 398 -6.63 -27.59 -13.88
N LEU A 399 -5.59 -27.25 -13.10
CA LEU A 399 -4.34 -26.71 -13.62
C LEU A 399 -3.18 -27.72 -13.73
N LYS A 400 -3.27 -28.87 -13.05
CA LYS A 400 -2.12 -29.78 -12.91
C LYS A 400 -1.48 -30.17 -14.25
N ASP A 401 -2.28 -30.50 -15.26
CA ASP A 401 -1.78 -31.03 -16.53
C ASP A 401 -1.19 -29.90 -17.39
N THR A 402 -1.78 -28.71 -17.34
CA THR A 402 -1.23 -27.49 -17.96
C THR A 402 0.15 -27.17 -17.39
N VAL A 403 0.28 -27.10 -16.05
CA VAL A 403 1.55 -26.77 -15.41
C VAL A 403 2.60 -27.85 -15.66
N THR A 404 2.23 -29.13 -15.59
CA THR A 404 3.15 -30.25 -15.84
C THR A 404 3.68 -30.22 -17.27
N THR A 405 2.80 -29.97 -18.26
CA THR A 405 3.20 -29.89 -19.67
C THR A 405 4.20 -28.76 -19.92
N LEU A 406 3.94 -27.57 -19.37
CA LEU A 406 4.84 -26.42 -19.50
C LEU A 406 6.19 -26.68 -18.81
N ALA A 407 6.17 -27.20 -17.57
CA ALA A 407 7.39 -27.51 -16.84
C ALA A 407 8.28 -28.54 -17.56
N LEU A 408 7.69 -29.59 -18.13
CA LEU A 408 8.44 -30.59 -18.90
C LEU A 408 8.98 -30.03 -20.21
N ALA A 409 8.23 -29.16 -20.90
CA ALA A 409 8.68 -28.48 -22.11
C ALA A 409 9.88 -27.55 -21.85
N GLU A 410 9.95 -26.95 -20.67
CA GLU A 410 11.08 -26.13 -20.21
C GLU A 410 12.24 -26.96 -19.62
N GLY A 411 12.11 -28.28 -19.55
CA GLY A 411 13.12 -29.18 -18.95
C GLY A 411 13.22 -29.07 -17.42
N LEU A 412 12.18 -28.57 -16.75
CA LEU A 412 12.10 -28.36 -15.30
C LEU A 412 11.36 -29.52 -14.61
N ASP A 413 11.99 -30.70 -14.59
CA ASP A 413 11.46 -31.93 -13.97
C ASP A 413 11.05 -31.75 -12.49
N GLY A 414 11.81 -30.98 -11.71
CA GLY A 414 11.47 -30.67 -10.32
C GLY A 414 10.15 -29.89 -10.16
N HIS A 415 9.82 -29.01 -11.10
CA HIS A 415 8.53 -28.27 -11.08
C HIS A 415 7.36 -29.21 -11.39
N ALA A 416 7.52 -30.11 -12.37
CA ALA A 416 6.53 -31.14 -12.69
C ALA A 416 6.32 -32.11 -11.50
N ALA A 417 7.41 -32.56 -10.87
CA ALA A 417 7.34 -33.45 -9.71
C ALA A 417 6.62 -32.81 -8.50
N ALA A 418 6.76 -31.50 -8.31
CA ALA A 418 6.05 -30.78 -7.25
C ALA A 418 4.52 -30.78 -7.43
N VAL A 419 4.04 -30.84 -8.68
CA VAL A 419 2.61 -31.05 -8.98
C VAL A 419 2.25 -32.51 -8.71
N ASP A 420 3.00 -33.46 -9.25
CA ASP A 420 2.65 -34.89 -9.16
C ASP A 420 2.51 -35.38 -7.71
N ILE A 421 3.43 -35.00 -6.82
CA ILE A 421 3.35 -35.40 -5.41
C ILE A 421 2.07 -34.89 -4.71
N ARG A 422 1.54 -33.73 -5.11
CA ARG A 422 0.31 -33.13 -4.54
C ARG A 422 -0.96 -33.78 -5.09
N ARG A 423 -0.90 -34.41 -6.27
CA ARG A 423 -2.04 -35.14 -6.85
C ARG A 423 -2.55 -36.23 -5.90
N SER A 424 -1.65 -36.98 -5.29
CA SER A 424 -2.00 -38.03 -4.32
C SER A 424 -2.79 -37.48 -3.13
N ARG A 425 -2.39 -36.31 -2.62
CA ARG A 425 -3.05 -35.64 -1.49
C ARG A 425 -4.44 -35.10 -1.82
N VAL A 426 -4.67 -34.66 -3.06
CA VAL A 426 -6.01 -34.23 -3.49
C VAL A 426 -6.99 -35.41 -3.52
N LEU A 427 -6.53 -36.57 -3.98
CA LEU A 427 -7.33 -37.79 -4.00
C LEU A 427 -7.71 -38.30 -2.59
N GLU A 428 -6.95 -37.92 -1.57
CA GLU A 428 -7.27 -38.20 -0.16
C GLU A 428 -8.28 -37.20 0.45
N ILE A 429 -8.26 -35.93 0.02
CA ILE A 429 -9.13 -34.85 0.52
C ILE A 429 -10.56 -34.94 -0.04
N ASP A 430 -10.74 -35.47 -1.26
CA ASP A 430 -11.99 -35.39 -2.02
C ASP A 430 -12.98 -36.56 -1.80
N LYS A 431 -12.83 -37.33 -0.71
CA LYS A 431 -13.88 -38.28 -0.30
C LYS A 431 -14.94 -37.55 0.52
N SER A 432 -15.95 -36.99 -0.15
CA SER A 432 -17.21 -36.58 0.52
C SER A 432 -17.75 -37.75 1.34
N ARG A 433 -18.11 -37.49 2.61
CA ARG A 433 -18.75 -38.48 3.49
C ARG A 433 -20.23 -38.59 3.13
N SER A 434 -20.51 -39.16 1.97
CA SER A 434 -21.86 -39.39 1.46
C SER A 434 -22.15 -40.87 1.24
N CYS A 435 -23.42 -41.23 1.34
CA CYS A 435 -23.89 -42.59 1.13
C CYS A 435 -25.29 -42.58 0.52
N VAL A 436 -25.54 -43.51 -0.39
CA VAL A 436 -26.88 -43.87 -0.85
C VAL A 436 -27.15 -45.31 -0.41
N GLU A 437 -28.26 -45.52 0.27
CA GLU A 437 -28.67 -46.83 0.77
C GLU A 437 -30.12 -47.11 0.43
N ILE A 438 -30.38 -48.34 0.02
CA ILE A 438 -31.71 -48.83 -0.31
C ILE A 438 -31.97 -50.10 0.48
N ARG A 439 -33.05 -50.12 1.24
CA ARG A 439 -33.49 -51.29 2.02
C ARG A 439 -34.88 -51.69 1.58
N LYS A 440 -35.08 -52.99 1.31
CA LYS A 440 -36.36 -53.57 0.96
C LYS A 440 -36.65 -54.75 1.87
N THR A 441 -37.79 -54.74 2.53
CA THR A 441 -38.34 -55.86 3.31
C THR A 441 -39.69 -56.27 2.70
N ASN A 442 -40.41 -57.18 3.36
CA ASN A 442 -41.78 -57.49 2.94
C ASN A 442 -42.74 -56.34 3.29
N GLU A 443 -42.40 -55.56 4.33
CA GLU A 443 -43.22 -54.46 4.85
C GLU A 443 -42.83 -53.08 4.29
N THR A 444 -41.56 -52.84 3.94
CA THR A 444 -41.05 -51.50 3.59
C THR A 444 -40.12 -51.47 2.37
N ASN A 445 -40.10 -50.33 1.68
CA ASN A 445 -39.12 -49.98 0.65
C ASN A 445 -38.59 -48.57 0.89
N ILE A 446 -37.32 -48.49 1.31
CA ILE A 446 -36.69 -47.26 1.79
C ILE A 446 -35.52 -46.89 0.90
N TYR A 447 -35.44 -45.60 0.55
CA TYR A 447 -34.30 -44.97 -0.09
C TYR A 447 -33.78 -43.85 0.80
N VAL A 448 -32.48 -43.88 1.08
CA VAL A 448 -31.76 -42.82 1.81
C VAL A 448 -30.60 -42.34 0.93
N ASN A 449 -30.50 -41.04 0.72
CA ASN A 449 -29.30 -40.37 0.23
C ASN A 449 -28.86 -39.32 1.25
N LEU A 450 -27.64 -39.47 1.72
CA LEU A 450 -27.09 -38.76 2.86
C LEU A 450 -25.76 -38.12 2.47
N ASN A 451 -25.56 -36.85 2.81
CA ASN A 451 -24.25 -36.21 2.79
C ASN A 451 -23.96 -35.61 4.17
N LEU A 452 -23.00 -36.20 4.88
CA LEU A 452 -22.59 -35.76 6.22
C LEU A 452 -21.88 -34.41 6.22
N ASP A 453 -21.36 -33.98 5.07
CA ASP A 453 -20.67 -32.70 4.87
C ASP A 453 -21.59 -31.63 4.23
N GLY A 454 -22.91 -31.74 4.50
CA GLY A 454 -23.95 -30.93 3.89
C GLY A 454 -24.16 -29.53 4.49
N THR A 455 -25.34 -28.98 4.22
CA THR A 455 -25.81 -27.67 4.73
C THR A 455 -27.11 -27.75 5.52
N GLY A 456 -27.71 -28.94 5.67
CA GLY A 456 -29.00 -29.15 6.32
C GLY A 456 -30.19 -29.07 5.37
N LYS A 457 -29.98 -29.35 4.07
CA LYS A 457 -31.06 -29.48 3.09
C LYS A 457 -31.73 -30.82 3.24
N TYR A 458 -33.05 -30.85 3.15
CA TYR A 458 -33.82 -32.07 3.32
C TYR A 458 -34.91 -32.25 2.26
N SER A 459 -35.27 -33.51 2.03
CA SER A 459 -36.44 -33.93 1.26
C SER A 459 -36.87 -35.27 1.82
N ILE A 460 -37.86 -35.25 2.73
CA ILE A 460 -38.26 -36.40 3.53
C ILE A 460 -39.73 -36.72 3.27
N ASN A 461 -40.03 -37.99 3.04
CA ASN A 461 -41.39 -38.50 2.92
C ASN A 461 -41.42 -39.94 3.45
N THR A 462 -41.83 -40.11 4.71
CA THR A 462 -42.00 -41.42 5.34
C THR A 462 -43.45 -41.90 5.36
N GLY A 463 -44.39 -41.03 4.98
CA GLY A 463 -45.83 -41.22 5.17
C GLY A 463 -46.31 -40.95 6.61
N LEU A 464 -45.40 -40.66 7.55
CA LEU A 464 -45.69 -40.34 8.95
C LEU A 464 -45.29 -38.90 9.27
N ASN A 465 -46.27 -38.00 9.35
CA ASN A 465 -46.04 -36.55 9.50
C ASN A 465 -45.13 -36.19 10.69
N PHE A 466 -45.27 -36.89 11.82
CA PHE A 466 -44.46 -36.63 13.00
C PHE A 466 -43.00 -37.04 12.81
N LEU A 467 -42.76 -38.22 12.20
CA LEU A 467 -41.41 -38.71 11.90
C LEU A 467 -40.73 -37.83 10.85
N ASP A 468 -41.47 -37.40 9.83
CA ASP A 468 -40.97 -36.46 8.83
C ASP A 468 -40.44 -35.20 9.52
N HIS A 469 -41.26 -34.57 10.37
CA HIS A 469 -40.86 -33.38 11.10
C HIS A 469 -39.60 -33.59 11.96
N LEU A 470 -39.49 -34.73 12.66
CA LEU A 470 -38.30 -35.05 13.45
C LEU A 470 -37.04 -35.15 12.58
N LEU A 471 -37.13 -35.83 11.43
CA LEU A 471 -36.01 -35.98 10.49
C LEU A 471 -35.64 -34.66 9.81
N GLU A 472 -36.61 -33.77 9.56
CA GLU A 472 -36.33 -32.41 9.09
C GLU A 472 -35.52 -31.62 10.10
N GLN A 473 -35.89 -31.68 11.38
CA GLN A 473 -35.14 -31.02 12.45
C GLN A 473 -33.74 -31.63 12.58
N PHE A 474 -33.64 -32.97 12.50
CA PHE A 474 -32.35 -33.66 12.49
C PHE A 474 -31.44 -33.13 11.38
N SER A 475 -31.92 -33.03 10.13
CA SER A 475 -31.14 -32.49 9.01
C SER A 475 -30.75 -31.02 9.22
N LYS A 476 -31.71 -30.14 9.56
CA LYS A 476 -31.45 -28.71 9.76
C LYS A 476 -30.39 -28.44 10.81
N HIS A 477 -30.48 -29.09 11.96
CA HIS A 477 -29.61 -28.78 13.10
C HIS A 477 -28.26 -29.50 13.04
N SER A 478 -28.19 -30.67 12.41
CA SER A 478 -26.92 -31.38 12.20
C SER A 478 -26.12 -30.86 10.99
N LYS A 479 -26.74 -30.06 10.12
CA LYS A 479 -26.25 -29.66 8.79
C LYS A 479 -26.02 -30.84 7.83
N ILE A 480 -26.56 -32.01 8.13
CA ILE A 480 -26.51 -33.15 7.22
C ILE A 480 -27.56 -32.95 6.13
N ASP A 481 -27.17 -33.07 4.85
CA ASP A 481 -28.16 -33.09 3.78
C ASP A 481 -28.79 -34.50 3.72
N LEU A 482 -30.13 -34.57 3.78
CA LEU A 482 -30.88 -35.83 3.88
C LEU A 482 -32.04 -35.88 2.88
N HIS A 483 -31.99 -36.84 1.96
CA HIS A 483 -33.14 -37.22 1.16
C HIS A 483 -33.58 -38.62 1.56
N LEU A 484 -34.82 -38.76 2.03
CA LEU A 484 -35.35 -40.02 2.55
C LEU A 484 -36.77 -40.24 2.07
N THR A 485 -37.01 -41.35 1.41
CA THR A 485 -38.35 -41.78 1.00
C THR A 485 -38.61 -43.19 1.49
N CYS A 486 -39.77 -43.42 2.10
CA CYS A 486 -40.23 -44.75 2.49
C CYS A 486 -41.63 -45.00 1.91
N ASP A 487 -41.80 -46.15 1.29
CA ASP A 487 -43.10 -46.75 1.00
C ASP A 487 -43.28 -47.90 1.99
N GLY A 488 -44.16 -47.71 2.98
CA GLY A 488 -44.33 -48.61 4.13
C GLY A 488 -45.79 -49.06 4.32
N ASP A 489 -45.98 -50.12 5.09
CA ASP A 489 -47.26 -50.76 5.39
C ASP A 489 -48.10 -50.04 6.46
N LEU A 490 -48.21 -48.72 6.36
CA LEU A 490 -48.86 -47.83 7.36
C LEU A 490 -50.33 -48.15 7.67
N TYR A 491 -50.97 -49.01 6.88
CA TYR A 491 -52.33 -49.50 7.11
C TYR A 491 -52.41 -50.64 8.14
N ILE A 492 -51.28 -51.30 8.44
CA ILE A 492 -51.17 -52.35 9.46
C ILE A 492 -50.77 -51.72 10.79
N ASP A 493 -49.57 -51.14 10.86
CA ASP A 493 -49.07 -50.33 11.95
C ASP A 493 -47.92 -49.41 11.48
N GLU A 494 -47.48 -48.50 12.35
CA GLU A 494 -46.37 -47.57 12.07
C GLU A 494 -45.00 -48.17 12.44
N HIS A 495 -44.98 -49.32 13.13
CA HIS A 495 -43.80 -49.84 13.83
C HIS A 495 -42.71 -50.27 12.85
N HIS A 496 -43.07 -51.06 11.83
CA HIS A 496 -42.11 -51.55 10.83
C HIS A 496 -41.49 -50.40 10.04
N THR A 497 -42.30 -49.41 9.66
CA THR A 497 -41.83 -48.23 8.92
C THR A 497 -40.82 -47.43 9.74
N ILE A 498 -41.11 -47.13 11.00
CA ILE A 498 -40.18 -46.37 11.88
C ILE A 498 -38.88 -47.15 12.12
N GLU A 499 -38.97 -48.45 12.41
CA GLU A 499 -37.81 -49.30 12.71
C GLU A 499 -36.89 -49.43 11.50
N ASP A 500 -37.43 -49.80 10.33
CA ASP A 500 -36.61 -50.00 9.13
C ASP A 500 -35.98 -48.69 8.63
N ILE A 501 -36.66 -47.54 8.79
CA ILE A 501 -36.09 -46.21 8.52
C ILE A 501 -34.89 -45.95 9.43
N ALA A 502 -35.02 -46.21 10.73
CA ALA A 502 -33.93 -45.99 11.68
C ALA A 502 -32.72 -46.89 11.37
N ILE A 503 -32.96 -48.16 11.02
CA ILE A 503 -31.90 -49.10 10.60
C ILE A 503 -31.20 -48.60 9.33
N THR A 504 -31.96 -48.23 8.31
CA THR A 504 -31.41 -47.79 7.01
C THR A 504 -30.63 -46.49 7.16
N LEU A 505 -31.16 -45.51 7.89
CA LEU A 505 -30.47 -44.25 8.15
C LEU A 505 -29.19 -44.45 8.98
N GLY A 506 -29.24 -45.31 10.01
CA GLY A 506 -28.07 -45.63 10.83
C GLY A 506 -26.96 -46.32 10.04
N SER A 507 -27.33 -47.24 9.13
CA SER A 507 -26.41 -47.89 8.21
C SER A 507 -25.78 -46.91 7.21
N ALA A 508 -26.58 -45.98 6.67
CA ALA A 508 -26.11 -44.98 5.72
C ALA A 508 -25.08 -44.03 6.37
N ILE A 509 -25.35 -43.59 7.60
CA ILE A 509 -24.42 -42.79 8.41
C ILE A 509 -23.13 -43.59 8.68
N ASN A 510 -23.25 -44.84 9.09
CA ASN A 510 -22.09 -45.69 9.38
C ASN A 510 -21.18 -45.85 8.15
N THR A 511 -21.78 -46.08 6.98
CA THR A 511 -21.06 -46.24 5.72
C THR A 511 -20.41 -44.94 5.27
N ALA A 512 -21.13 -43.81 5.36
CA ALA A 512 -20.61 -42.48 5.03
C ALA A 512 -19.42 -42.06 5.91
N LEU A 513 -19.36 -42.51 7.17
CA LEU A 513 -18.25 -42.26 8.09
C LEU A 513 -16.98 -43.08 7.80
N SER A 514 -17.08 -44.12 6.96
CA SER A 514 -15.97 -45.00 6.57
C SER A 514 -15.17 -45.56 7.77
N ASP A 515 -13.84 -45.45 7.75
CA ASP A 515 -12.92 -45.96 8.79
C ASP A 515 -12.95 -45.20 10.13
N ARG A 516 -13.73 -44.12 10.21
CA ARG A 516 -13.88 -43.26 11.40
C ARG A 516 -12.54 -42.70 11.91
N LEU A 517 -11.50 -42.65 11.07
CA LEU A 517 -10.19 -42.11 11.42
C LEU A 517 -10.32 -40.62 11.77
N GLY A 518 -9.78 -40.23 12.93
CA GLY A 518 -9.80 -38.83 13.41
C GLY A 518 -11.01 -38.43 14.25
N ILE A 519 -12.04 -39.29 14.40
CA ILE A 519 -13.13 -39.04 15.36
C ILE A 519 -12.66 -39.44 16.77
N SER A 520 -12.00 -38.52 17.47
CA SER A 520 -11.68 -38.67 18.89
C SER A 520 -12.85 -38.25 19.76
N ARG A 521 -13.33 -39.17 20.62
CA ARG A 521 -14.31 -39.03 21.71
C ARG A 521 -15.13 -37.73 21.69
N TYR A 522 -16.41 -37.85 21.33
CA TYR A 522 -17.35 -36.73 21.42
C TYR A 522 -18.20 -36.89 22.68
N SER A 523 -18.05 -35.95 23.61
CA SER A 523 -19.02 -35.74 24.68
C SER A 523 -19.49 -34.29 24.64
N SER A 524 -20.79 -34.07 24.54
CA SER A 524 -21.42 -32.76 24.62
C SER A 524 -22.53 -32.82 25.66
N VAL A 525 -22.63 -31.76 26.45
CA VAL A 525 -23.70 -31.58 27.43
C VAL A 525 -24.34 -30.24 27.11
N GLU A 526 -25.47 -30.29 26.43
CA GLU A 526 -26.21 -29.10 26.05
C GLU A 526 -27.37 -28.89 27.02
N THR A 527 -27.59 -27.63 27.37
CA THR A 527 -28.79 -27.21 28.09
C THR A 527 -29.65 -26.42 27.12
N LEU A 528 -30.75 -27.02 26.69
CA LEU A 528 -31.74 -26.38 25.85
C LEU A 528 -32.77 -25.69 26.74
N VAL A 529 -32.86 -24.38 26.63
CA VAL A 529 -33.89 -23.58 27.29
C VAL A 529 -35.03 -23.42 26.29
N MET A 530 -36.16 -24.05 26.59
CA MET A 530 -37.42 -23.88 25.87
C MET A 530 -38.35 -23.00 26.71
N ASP A 531 -39.48 -22.57 26.14
CA ASP A 531 -40.35 -21.54 26.72
C ASP A 531 -40.73 -21.79 28.19
N GLU A 532 -41.00 -23.03 28.59
CA GLU A 532 -41.37 -23.39 29.98
C GLU A 532 -40.53 -24.52 30.60
N VAL A 533 -39.57 -25.08 29.85
CA VAL A 533 -38.79 -26.25 30.27
C VAL A 533 -37.30 -26.05 29.99
N LYS A 534 -36.48 -26.44 30.97
CA LYS A 534 -35.03 -26.56 30.80
C LYS A 534 -34.69 -28.03 30.57
N CYS A 535 -34.33 -28.38 29.34
CA CYS A 535 -33.86 -29.72 29.00
C CYS A 535 -32.34 -29.77 29.05
N SER A 536 -31.76 -30.78 29.71
CA SER A 536 -30.33 -31.04 29.68
C SER A 536 -30.08 -32.33 28.92
N VAL A 537 -29.38 -32.24 27.78
CA VAL A 537 -29.06 -33.37 26.92
C VAL A 537 -27.57 -33.64 27.02
N SER A 538 -27.20 -34.81 27.52
CA SER A 538 -25.81 -35.27 27.52
C SER A 538 -25.64 -36.36 26.46
N ILE A 539 -24.81 -36.10 25.45
CA ILE A 539 -24.48 -37.05 24.40
C ILE A 539 -23.03 -37.48 24.60
N ASP A 540 -22.80 -38.76 24.88
CA ASP A 540 -21.47 -39.38 24.93
C ASP A 540 -21.41 -40.49 23.87
N LEU A 541 -20.69 -40.23 22.77
CA LEU A 541 -20.49 -41.20 21.70
C LEU A 541 -19.16 -41.93 21.91
N ALA A 542 -19.24 -43.13 22.49
CA ALA A 542 -18.10 -43.98 22.82
C ALA A 542 -18.27 -45.41 22.28
N SER A 543 -17.15 -46.08 21.97
CA SER A 543 -17.13 -47.48 21.49
C SER A 543 -17.29 -48.54 22.60
N ARG A 544 -17.82 -48.16 23.78
CA ARG A 544 -17.98 -49.08 24.92
C ARG A 544 -19.24 -49.92 24.76
N ARG A 545 -19.16 -51.20 25.11
CA ARG A 545 -20.29 -52.15 25.07
C ARG A 545 -21.22 -52.05 26.30
N TYR A 546 -20.99 -51.09 27.20
CA TYR A 546 -21.64 -51.03 28.51
C TYR A 546 -21.95 -49.57 28.91
N LEU A 547 -23.21 -49.32 29.29
CA LEU A 547 -23.72 -48.04 29.80
C LEU A 547 -23.99 -48.18 31.31
N SER A 548 -23.38 -47.32 32.12
CA SER A 548 -23.76 -47.12 33.52
C SER A 548 -24.45 -45.77 33.62
N PHE A 549 -25.77 -45.80 33.80
CA PHE A 549 -26.60 -44.61 33.84
C PHE A 549 -27.22 -44.46 35.24
N GLN A 550 -27.06 -43.28 35.82
CA GLN A 550 -27.63 -42.94 37.13
C GLN A 550 -28.43 -41.66 36.97
N CYS A 551 -29.77 -41.80 36.92
CA CYS A 551 -30.69 -40.67 36.94
C CYS A 551 -31.49 -40.64 38.24
N SER A 552 -32.06 -39.47 38.53
CA SER A 552 -33.11 -39.35 39.54
C SER A 552 -34.31 -40.24 39.17
N LYS A 553 -35.04 -40.73 40.18
CA LYS A 553 -36.30 -41.48 39.97
C LYS A 553 -37.17 -40.78 38.93
N LEU A 554 -37.45 -41.48 37.83
CA LEU A 554 -38.42 -41.05 36.84
C LEU A 554 -39.76 -40.85 37.55
N ARG A 555 -40.38 -39.71 37.28
CA ARG A 555 -41.74 -39.44 37.75
C ARG A 555 -42.66 -39.79 36.59
N GLU A 556 -43.78 -40.41 36.90
CA GLU A 556 -44.84 -40.66 35.91
C GLU A 556 -45.52 -39.38 35.42
N ILE A 557 -45.17 -38.21 35.98
CA ILE A 557 -45.82 -36.94 35.67
C ILE A 557 -44.79 -35.81 35.79
N VAL A 558 -44.78 -34.89 34.83
CA VAL A 558 -44.04 -33.62 34.87
C VAL A 558 -45.04 -32.48 35.04
N GLY A 559 -45.25 -32.04 36.27
CA GLY A 559 -46.33 -31.10 36.60
C GLY A 559 -47.68 -31.81 36.58
N ASP A 560 -48.60 -31.35 35.74
CA ASP A 560 -49.92 -31.97 35.52
C ASP A 560 -49.96 -32.87 34.26
N PHE A 561 -48.83 -33.01 33.55
CA PHE A 561 -48.72 -33.80 32.32
C PHE A 561 -48.13 -35.19 32.60
N PRO A 562 -48.79 -36.28 32.15
CA PRO A 562 -48.29 -37.65 32.32
C PRO A 562 -47.00 -37.92 31.54
#